data_AF-A0A4P9YZK3-F1
#
_entry.id   AF-A0A4P9YZK3-F1
#
_cell.length_a   1.000
_cell.length_b   1.000
_cell.length_c   1.000
_cell.angle_alpha   90.00
_cell.angle_beta   90.00
_cell.angle_gamma   90.00
#
_symmetry.space_group_name_H-M   'P 1'
#
loop_
_entity.id
_entity.type
_entity.pdbx_description
1 polymer ?
#
loop_
_entity_poly.entity_id
_entity_poly.type
_entity_poly.pdbx_seq_one_letter_code
_entity_poly.pdbx_strand_id
1 'polypeptide(L)'
;LVPIRLDIEADGHKLRDVFTWNLTESLITPEHFAEVLCHDLKLPANFIQLAARSIRSQLEDVKPFATRRSWLTLEGEDGQMNEELRINVDISELTTSRIFVDELEWDLTNDEMAPEEVATNLAAEMSLSGEYCTAIAHAIREQVYVYEKTLSLLGHSPESNALANDDELRANFLPPVTMPRRPVAQAYPILSELSDFEMEKIERDAERDVRQVRTWHCCCCCHPMAG
;
A
#
# COMPACT_ATOMS: atom_id res chain seq x y z
N LEU A 1 -10.34 4.44 4.37
CA LEU A 1 -9.10 5.08 4.86
C LEU A 1 -8.08 5.05 3.72
N VAL A 2 -7.41 6.16 3.47
CA VAL A 2 -6.40 6.30 2.40
C VAL A 2 -5.02 6.03 3.00
N PRO A 3 -4.24 5.07 2.48
CA PRO A 3 -2.85 4.90 2.88
C PRO A 3 -2.02 6.08 2.34
N ILE A 4 -1.31 6.76 3.24
CA ILE A 4 -0.46 7.91 2.91
C ILE A 4 0.98 7.54 3.26
N ARG A 5 1.86 7.71 2.27
CA ARG A 5 3.31 7.53 2.42
C ARG A 5 4.05 8.84 2.21
N LEU A 6 4.87 9.23 3.17
CA LEU A 6 5.79 10.35 3.06
C LEU A 6 7.21 9.82 2.85
N ASP A 7 7.88 10.30 1.80
CA ASP A 7 9.31 10.09 1.57
C ASP A 7 9.92 11.38 1.01
N ILE A 8 10.29 12.28 1.90
CA ILE A 8 10.71 13.64 1.61
C ILE A 8 12.15 13.82 2.07
N GLU A 9 12.99 14.35 1.18
CA GLU A 9 14.38 14.68 1.47
C GLU A 9 14.64 16.14 1.11
N ALA A 10 15.05 16.94 2.10
CA ALA A 10 15.35 18.35 1.94
C ALA A 10 16.35 18.80 3.01
N ASP A 11 17.28 19.69 2.65
CA ASP A 11 18.26 20.32 3.56
C ASP A 11 19.02 19.32 4.45
N GLY A 12 19.39 18.16 3.89
CA GLY A 12 20.11 17.10 4.60
C GLY A 12 19.27 16.31 5.62
N HIS A 13 17.96 16.57 5.70
CA HIS A 13 17.02 15.82 6.52
C HIS A 13 16.15 14.91 5.64
N LYS A 14 15.70 13.79 6.22
CA LYS A 14 14.78 12.84 5.59
C LYS A 14 13.58 12.64 6.49
N LEU A 15 12.38 12.72 5.90
CA LEU A 15 11.11 12.38 6.54
C LEU A 15 10.56 11.16 5.81
N ARG A 16 10.52 10.03 6.50
CA ARG A 16 9.85 8.80 6.07
C ARG A 16 8.79 8.45 7.09
N ASP A 17 7.55 8.39 6.65
CA ASP A 17 6.42 8.08 7.52
C ASP A 17 5.28 7.45 6.72
N VAL A 18 4.49 6.62 7.38
CA VAL A 18 3.31 5.96 6.80
C VAL A 18 2.15 6.04 7.78
N PHE A 19 0.98 6.42 7.28
CA PHE A 19 -0.23 6.52 8.09
C PHE A 19 -1.47 6.42 7.22
N THR A 20 -2.64 6.33 7.84
CA THR A 20 -3.91 6.35 7.13
C THR A 20 -4.64 7.67 7.33
N TRP A 21 -5.28 8.17 6.27
CA TRP A 21 -6.08 9.40 6.29
C TRP A 21 -7.54 9.10 6.03
N ASN A 22 -8.45 9.67 6.81
CA ASN A 22 -9.86 9.61 6.52
C ASN A 22 -10.20 10.61 5.40
N LEU A 23 -10.62 10.13 4.23
CA LEU A 23 -10.96 11.00 3.08
C LEU A 23 -12.12 11.97 3.37
N THR A 24 -12.99 11.62 4.32
CA THR A 24 -14.11 12.46 4.77
C THR A 24 -13.74 13.41 5.92
N GLU A 25 -12.47 13.42 6.35
CA GLU A 25 -11.96 14.33 7.38
C GLU A 25 -12.14 15.80 6.97
N SER A 26 -12.59 16.63 7.92
CA SER A 26 -12.91 18.04 7.69
C SER A 26 -12.44 18.98 8.79
N LEU A 27 -12.05 18.45 9.95
CA LEU A 27 -11.57 19.20 11.11
C LEU A 27 -10.06 19.41 11.05
N ILE A 28 -9.32 18.37 10.64
CA ILE A 28 -7.85 18.42 10.57
C ILE A 28 -7.43 18.58 9.10
N THR A 29 -6.70 19.65 8.81
CA THR A 29 -6.14 19.90 7.48
C THR A 29 -4.78 19.22 7.32
N PRO A 30 -4.36 18.86 6.10
CA PRO A 30 -3.00 18.38 5.83
C PRO A 30 -1.91 19.34 6.34
N GLU A 31 -2.13 20.66 6.31
CA GLU A 31 -1.24 21.67 6.90
C GLU A 31 -1.08 21.46 8.39
N HIS A 32 -2.21 21.40 9.10
CA HIS A 32 -2.20 21.34 10.55
C HIS A 32 -1.55 20.04 11.02
N PHE A 33 -1.87 18.93 10.36
CA PHE A 33 -1.20 17.65 10.59
C PHE A 33 0.31 17.75 10.31
N ALA A 34 0.72 18.31 9.17
CA ALA A 34 2.13 18.45 8.81
C ALA A 34 2.91 19.36 9.78
N GLU A 35 2.27 20.40 10.32
CA GLU A 35 2.85 21.27 11.33
C GLU A 35 3.14 20.51 12.63
N VAL A 36 2.16 19.75 13.13
CA VAL A 36 2.32 18.90 14.32
C VAL A 36 3.41 17.85 14.10
N LEU A 37 3.36 17.14 12.97
CA LEU A 37 4.34 16.12 12.62
C LEU A 37 5.77 16.69 12.57
N CYS A 38 5.97 17.82 11.89
CA CYS A 38 7.29 18.44 11.80
C CYS A 38 7.77 18.97 13.15
N HIS A 39 6.87 19.47 13.99
CA HIS A 39 7.19 19.90 15.35
C HIS A 39 7.67 18.72 16.22
N ASP A 40 6.95 17.60 16.19
CA ASP A 40 7.26 16.42 17.01
C ASP A 40 8.58 15.77 16.59
N LEU A 41 8.84 15.72 15.28
CA LEU A 41 10.09 15.20 14.71
C LEU A 41 11.24 16.23 14.70
N LYS A 42 10.99 17.47 15.16
CA LYS A 42 11.97 18.57 15.17
C LYS A 42 12.58 18.86 13.80
N LEU A 43 11.75 18.78 12.75
CA LEU A 43 12.14 19.04 11.37
C LEU A 43 12.07 20.54 11.03
N PRO A 44 12.87 21.02 10.06
CA PRO A 44 12.81 22.42 9.66
C PRO A 44 11.48 22.80 8.99
N ALA A 45 11.07 24.06 9.12
CA ALA A 45 9.72 24.53 8.75
C ALA A 45 9.36 24.35 7.26
N ASN A 46 10.34 24.20 6.37
CA ASN A 46 10.09 23.91 4.96
C ASN A 46 9.44 22.52 4.76
N PHE A 47 9.66 21.57 5.67
CA PHE A 47 9.02 20.25 5.61
C PHE A 47 7.50 20.32 5.73
N ILE A 48 6.96 21.32 6.44
CA ILE A 48 5.50 21.48 6.63
C ILE A 48 4.81 21.60 5.26
N GLN A 49 5.32 22.48 4.40
CA GLN A 49 4.75 22.70 3.05
C GLN A 49 4.97 21.49 2.14
N LEU A 50 6.12 20.81 2.26
CA LEU A 50 6.41 19.62 1.46
C LEU A 50 5.50 18.44 1.84
N ALA A 51 5.34 18.18 3.14
CA ALA A 51 4.47 17.13 3.67
C ALA A 51 3.00 17.42 3.33
N ALA A 52 2.50 18.63 3.61
CA ALA A 52 1.11 18.98 3.30
C ALA A 52 0.80 18.86 1.79
N ARG A 53 1.74 19.24 0.91
CA ARG A 53 1.60 19.05 -0.53
C ARG A 53 1.55 17.57 -0.92
N SER A 54 2.45 16.76 -0.36
CA SER A 54 2.49 15.31 -0.62
C SER A 54 1.18 14.63 -0.23
N ILE A 55 0.70 14.91 1.00
CA ILE A 55 -0.57 14.38 1.51
C ILE A 55 -1.72 14.75 0.57
N ARG A 56 -1.84 16.03 0.21
CA ARG A 56 -2.90 16.46 -0.72
C ARG A 56 -2.82 15.78 -2.07
N SER A 57 -1.63 15.66 -2.64
CA SER A 57 -1.46 15.04 -3.94
C SER A 57 -1.98 13.60 -3.94
N GLN A 58 -1.67 12.84 -2.89
CA GLN A 58 -2.16 11.48 -2.71
C GLN A 58 -3.68 11.44 -2.51
N LEU A 59 -4.24 12.36 -1.71
CA LEU A 59 -5.68 12.44 -1.52
C LEU A 59 -6.43 12.78 -2.82
N GLU A 60 -5.93 13.74 -3.63
CA GLU A 60 -6.52 14.08 -4.92
C GLU A 60 -6.44 12.93 -5.93
N ASP A 61 -5.35 12.15 -5.92
CA ASP A 61 -5.20 10.95 -6.75
C ASP A 61 -6.22 9.86 -6.41
N VAL A 62 -6.60 9.75 -5.13
CA VAL A 62 -7.53 8.73 -4.63
C VAL A 62 -8.99 9.09 -4.84
N LYS A 63 -9.35 10.38 -4.79
CA LYS A 63 -10.75 10.84 -4.89
C LYS A 63 -11.55 10.26 -6.07
N PRO A 64 -11.02 10.15 -7.31
CA PRO A 64 -11.77 9.60 -8.43
C PRO A 64 -12.15 8.12 -8.27
N PHE A 65 -11.42 7.38 -7.43
CA PHE A 65 -11.54 5.94 -7.24
C PHE A 65 -12.21 5.56 -5.91
N ALA A 66 -12.23 6.47 -4.92
CA ALA A 66 -12.76 6.23 -3.58
C ALA A 66 -14.24 5.80 -3.54
N THR A 67 -15.03 6.11 -4.57
CA THR A 67 -16.43 5.71 -4.69
C THR A 67 -16.65 4.59 -5.72
N ARG A 68 -15.59 4.16 -6.43
CA ARG A 68 -15.68 3.27 -7.60
C ARG A 68 -15.25 1.84 -7.25
N ARG A 69 -16.03 1.18 -6.41
CA ARG A 69 -16.07 -0.29 -6.33
C ARG A 69 -17.23 -0.85 -7.16
N SER A 70 -17.38 -0.32 -8.37
CA SER A 70 -18.47 -0.69 -9.28
C SER A 70 -18.43 -2.16 -9.68
N TRP A 71 -17.27 -2.80 -9.57
CA TRP A 71 -17.07 -4.23 -9.83
C TRP A 71 -17.47 -5.12 -8.64
N LEU A 72 -17.64 -4.57 -7.43
CA LEU A 72 -18.17 -5.32 -6.26
C LEU A 72 -19.70 -5.38 -6.24
N THR A 73 -20.38 -4.45 -6.90
CA THR A 73 -21.82 -4.15 -6.68
C THR A 73 -22.78 -4.79 -7.68
N LEU A 74 -22.31 -5.70 -8.53
CA LEU A 74 -23.18 -6.45 -9.41
C LEU A 74 -23.18 -7.90 -8.95
N GLU A 75 -24.17 -8.27 -8.13
CA GLU A 75 -24.65 -9.66 -8.14
C GLU A 75 -24.96 -9.95 -9.61
N GLY A 76 -24.15 -10.79 -10.26
CA GLY A 76 -24.40 -11.15 -11.65
C GLY A 76 -25.85 -11.63 -11.76
N GLU A 77 -26.63 -11.03 -12.66
CA GLU A 77 -28.06 -11.36 -12.84
C GLU A 77 -28.28 -12.85 -13.16
N ASP A 78 -27.21 -13.59 -13.49
CA ASP A 78 -27.22 -14.99 -13.92
C ASP A 78 -26.30 -15.92 -13.10
N GLY A 79 -26.25 -15.82 -11.76
CA GLY A 79 -25.59 -16.83 -10.91
C GLY A 79 -24.11 -17.10 -11.26
N GLN A 80 -23.49 -16.16 -11.97
CA GLN A 80 -22.11 -16.21 -12.41
C GLN A 80 -21.26 -15.86 -11.20
N MET A 81 -20.54 -16.86 -10.69
CA MET A 81 -19.66 -16.71 -9.53
C MET A 81 -18.73 -15.51 -9.77
N ASN A 82 -18.67 -14.58 -8.82
CA ASN A 82 -17.74 -13.45 -8.88
C ASN A 82 -16.33 -13.98 -9.18
N GLU A 83 -15.63 -13.34 -10.11
CA GLU A 83 -14.21 -13.64 -10.38
C GLU A 83 -13.43 -13.48 -9.06
N GLU A 84 -12.63 -14.48 -8.72
CA GLU A 84 -11.92 -14.51 -7.44
C GLU A 84 -10.70 -13.59 -7.50
N LEU A 85 -10.83 -12.39 -6.94
CA LEU A 85 -9.81 -11.35 -6.97
C LEU A 85 -8.90 -11.41 -5.74
N ARG A 86 -8.25 -12.56 -5.55
CA ARG A 86 -7.26 -12.74 -4.48
C ARG A 86 -5.86 -12.35 -4.94
N ILE A 87 -5.16 -11.61 -4.09
CA ILE A 87 -3.79 -11.15 -4.32
C ILE A 87 -2.88 -11.63 -3.19
N ASN A 88 -1.58 -11.73 -3.46
CA ASN A 88 -0.57 -11.79 -2.41
C ASN A 88 -0.21 -10.38 -1.96
N VAL A 89 -0.18 -10.17 -0.66
CA VAL A 89 0.25 -8.94 0.00
C VAL A 89 1.54 -9.22 0.73
N ASP A 90 2.60 -8.54 0.29
CA ASP A 90 3.92 -8.67 0.87
C ASP A 90 4.10 -7.65 2.00
N ILE A 91 4.41 -8.13 3.20
CA ILE A 91 4.72 -7.27 4.35
C ILE A 91 6.22 -7.36 4.60
N SER A 92 6.89 -6.22 4.58
CA SER A 92 8.32 -6.11 4.91
C SER A 92 8.53 -4.83 5.70
N GLU A 93 8.44 -4.94 7.01
CA GLU A 93 8.49 -3.80 7.92
C GLU A 93 9.77 -3.83 8.75
N LEU A 94 10.58 -2.78 8.57
CA LEU A 94 11.85 -2.60 9.27
C LEU A 94 11.64 -1.66 10.46
N THR A 95 11.95 -2.14 11.65
CA THR A 95 12.09 -1.35 12.88
C THR A 95 13.57 -1.25 13.25
N THR A 96 13.92 -0.44 14.26
CA THR A 96 15.29 -0.08 14.68
C THR A 96 16.34 -1.18 14.57
N SER A 97 16.05 -2.43 14.94
CA SER A 97 17.01 -3.55 14.82
C SER A 97 16.37 -4.87 14.39
N ARG A 98 15.15 -4.81 13.84
CA ARG A 98 14.35 -6.00 13.52
C ARG A 98 13.61 -5.80 12.22
N ILE A 99 13.48 -6.87 11.45
CA ILE A 99 12.63 -6.92 10.27
C ILE A 99 11.55 -7.96 10.48
N PHE A 100 10.32 -7.55 10.19
CA PHE A 100 9.17 -8.42 10.11
C PHE A 100 8.85 -8.65 8.63
N VAL A 101 8.86 -9.91 8.21
CA VAL A 101 8.53 -10.33 6.85
C VAL A 101 7.37 -11.31 6.91
N ASP A 102 6.33 -11.05 6.12
CA ASP A 102 5.18 -11.93 5.97
C ASP A 102 4.59 -11.82 4.56
N GLU A 103 3.87 -12.85 4.14
CA GLU A 103 3.15 -12.90 2.87
C GLU A 103 1.74 -13.42 3.15
N LEU A 104 0.73 -12.58 2.91
CA LEU A 104 -0.67 -12.93 3.17
C LEU A 104 -1.49 -12.91 1.89
N GLU A 105 -2.48 -13.79 1.82
CA GLU A 105 -3.46 -13.76 0.73
C GLU A 105 -4.60 -12.82 1.13
N TRP A 106 -4.89 -11.82 0.31
CA TRP A 106 -5.97 -10.88 0.53
C TRP A 106 -7.01 -10.96 -0.59
N ASP A 107 -8.28 -11.05 -0.21
CA ASP A 107 -9.40 -11.01 -1.15
C ASP A 107 -9.91 -9.58 -1.29
N LEU A 108 -9.82 -9.02 -2.50
CA LEU A 108 -10.30 -7.67 -2.81
C LEU A 108 -11.83 -7.56 -2.75
N THR A 109 -12.55 -8.68 -2.82
CA THR A 109 -14.01 -8.70 -2.77
C THR A 109 -14.58 -8.72 -1.36
N ASN A 110 -13.73 -8.97 -0.36
CA ASN A 110 -14.16 -9.08 1.02
C ASN A 110 -14.13 -7.73 1.74
N ASP A 111 -15.31 -7.14 1.92
CA ASP A 111 -15.51 -5.89 2.66
C ASP A 111 -15.78 -6.10 4.17
N GLU A 112 -15.89 -7.34 4.63
CA GLU A 112 -16.16 -7.65 6.04
C GLU A 112 -14.92 -7.52 6.91
N MET A 113 -13.72 -7.75 6.34
CA MET A 113 -12.47 -7.75 7.09
C MET A 113 -11.69 -6.44 6.93
N ALA A 114 -11.56 -5.69 8.04
CA ALA A 114 -10.73 -4.49 8.06
C ALA A 114 -9.23 -4.86 8.17
N PRO A 115 -8.33 -4.24 7.38
CA PRO A 115 -6.89 -4.42 7.50
C PRO A 115 -6.34 -4.19 8.91
N GLU A 116 -6.91 -3.24 9.66
CA GLU A 116 -6.51 -2.95 11.05
C GLU A 116 -6.82 -4.10 12.01
N GLU A 117 -7.92 -4.83 11.79
CA GLU A 117 -8.28 -5.99 12.62
C GLU A 117 -7.31 -7.14 12.37
N VAL A 118 -7.00 -7.42 11.10
CA VAL A 118 -6.01 -8.43 10.71
C VAL A 118 -4.62 -8.09 11.26
N ALA A 119 -4.19 -6.83 11.12
CA ALA A 119 -2.92 -6.36 11.66
C ALA A 119 -2.84 -6.48 13.18
N THR A 120 -3.92 -6.16 13.90
CA THR A 120 -3.99 -6.28 15.36
C THR A 120 -3.90 -7.74 15.81
N ASN A 121 -4.62 -8.64 15.15
CA ASN A 121 -4.61 -10.07 15.46
C ASN A 121 -3.22 -10.68 15.17
N LEU A 122 -2.64 -10.39 14.01
CA LEU A 122 -1.30 -10.86 13.63
C LEU A 122 -0.23 -10.37 14.60
N ALA A 123 -0.26 -9.09 14.97
CA ALA A 123 0.66 -8.53 15.94
C ALA A 123 0.49 -9.15 17.33
N ALA A 124 -0.75 -9.44 17.75
CA ALA A 124 -1.02 -10.10 19.03
C ALA A 124 -0.49 -11.55 19.04
N GLU A 125 -0.70 -12.31 17.97
CA GLU A 125 -0.22 -13.68 17.82
C GLU A 125 1.31 -13.77 17.81
N MET A 126 1.97 -12.83 17.12
CA MET A 126 3.43 -12.74 17.01
C MET A 126 4.09 -11.97 18.16
N SER A 127 3.31 -11.48 19.13
CA SER A 127 3.79 -10.66 20.26
C SER A 127 4.61 -9.43 19.81
N LEU A 128 4.17 -8.79 18.73
CA LEU A 128 4.78 -7.58 18.18
C LEU A 128 4.35 -6.33 18.97
N SER A 129 5.17 -5.28 18.91
CA SER A 129 4.83 -3.95 19.43
C SER A 129 3.74 -3.30 18.57
N GLY A 130 3.05 -2.30 19.14
CA GLY A 130 1.96 -1.60 18.45
C GLY A 130 2.35 -0.85 17.16
N GLU A 131 3.64 -0.57 16.96
CA GLU A 131 4.16 0.04 15.72
C GLU A 131 3.96 -0.87 14.49
N TYR A 132 4.01 -2.19 14.69
CA TYR A 132 3.75 -3.15 13.62
C TYR A 132 2.28 -3.16 13.22
N CYS A 133 1.33 -2.92 14.14
CA CYS A 133 -0.10 -2.87 13.81
C CYS A 133 -0.37 -1.80 12.75
N THR A 134 0.19 -0.60 12.93
CA THR A 134 0.00 0.51 11.99
C THR A 134 0.71 0.25 10.67
N ALA A 135 1.92 -0.30 10.71
CA ALA A 135 2.72 -0.58 9.52
C ALA A 135 2.08 -1.68 8.65
N ILE A 136 1.68 -2.81 9.27
CA ILE A 136 1.00 -3.92 8.61
C ILE A 136 -0.32 -3.47 7.99
N ALA A 137 -1.16 -2.75 8.75
CA ALA A 137 -2.43 -2.25 8.23
C ALA A 137 -2.24 -1.31 7.04
N HIS A 138 -1.21 -0.45 7.09
CA HIS A 138 -0.84 0.41 5.97
C HIS A 138 -0.38 -0.41 4.75
N ALA A 139 0.51 -1.40 4.93
CA ALA A 139 1.03 -2.24 3.85
C ALA A 139 -0.09 -2.98 3.10
N ILE A 140 -1.05 -3.53 3.83
CA ILE A 140 -2.25 -4.16 3.25
C ILE A 140 -3.06 -3.12 2.44
N ARG A 141 -3.39 -1.98 3.05
CA ARG A 141 -4.20 -0.95 2.38
C ARG A 141 -3.55 -0.39 1.13
N GLU A 142 -2.25 -0.17 1.17
CA GLU A 142 -1.49 0.38 0.04
C GLU A 142 -1.55 -0.56 -1.16
N GLN A 143 -1.24 -1.85 -0.95
CA GLN A 143 -1.27 -2.84 -2.03
C GLN A 143 -2.69 -3.06 -2.55
N VAL A 144 -3.68 -3.23 -1.67
CA VAL A 144 -5.11 -3.32 -2.04
C VAL A 144 -5.52 -2.13 -2.90
N TYR A 145 -5.19 -0.91 -2.47
CA TYR A 145 -5.54 0.30 -3.22
C TYR A 145 -4.92 0.34 -4.62
N VAL A 146 -3.68 -0.13 -4.80
CA VAL A 146 -3.02 -0.20 -6.12
C VAL A 146 -3.82 -1.09 -7.07
N TYR A 147 -4.25 -2.28 -6.61
CA TYR A 147 -5.07 -3.17 -7.43
C TYR A 147 -6.46 -2.58 -7.71
N GLU A 148 -7.14 -2.04 -6.70
CA GLU A 148 -8.46 -1.41 -6.88
C GLU A 148 -8.43 -0.25 -7.89
N LYS A 149 -7.39 0.59 -7.81
CA LYS A 149 -7.16 1.68 -8.75
C LYS A 149 -6.91 1.15 -10.16
N THR A 150 -6.06 0.14 -10.29
CA THR A 150 -5.71 -0.45 -11.61
C THR A 150 -6.93 -1.07 -12.28
N LEU A 151 -7.71 -1.87 -11.54
CA LEU A 151 -8.97 -2.45 -12.02
C LEU A 151 -9.97 -1.36 -12.45
N SER A 152 -10.06 -0.28 -11.66
CA SER A 152 -10.94 0.86 -11.96
C SER A 152 -10.52 1.63 -13.22
N LEU A 153 -9.20 1.77 -13.46
CA LEU A 153 -8.65 2.43 -14.65
C LEU A 153 -8.86 1.60 -15.93
N LEU A 154 -8.79 0.28 -15.82
CA LEU A 154 -9.10 -0.64 -16.92
C LEU A 154 -10.59 -0.74 -17.23
N GLY A 155 -11.45 -0.16 -16.38
CA GLY A 155 -12.90 -0.32 -16.50
C GLY A 155 -13.35 -1.76 -16.31
N HIS A 156 -12.67 -2.50 -15.42
CA HIS A 156 -13.07 -3.86 -15.07
C HIS A 156 -14.49 -3.84 -14.47
N SER A 157 -15.30 -4.76 -14.96
CA SER A 157 -16.63 -5.07 -14.45
C SER A 157 -16.85 -6.59 -14.57
N PRO A 158 -17.78 -7.18 -13.81
CA PRO A 158 -18.08 -8.61 -13.88
C PRO A 158 -18.44 -9.11 -15.29
N GLU A 159 -18.97 -8.23 -16.14
CA GLU A 159 -19.31 -8.53 -17.54
C GLU A 159 -18.15 -8.25 -18.51
N SER A 160 -17.11 -7.54 -18.07
CA SER A 160 -16.00 -7.09 -18.88
C SER A 160 -14.83 -8.06 -18.80
N ASN A 161 -14.39 -8.55 -19.95
CA ASN A 161 -13.19 -9.39 -20.06
C ASN A 161 -11.87 -8.59 -19.94
N ALA A 162 -11.90 -7.36 -19.41
CA ALA A 162 -10.75 -6.45 -19.34
C ALA A 162 -9.55 -7.09 -18.60
N LEU A 163 -9.79 -7.76 -17.48
CA LEU A 163 -8.74 -8.46 -16.73
C LEU A 163 -8.19 -9.66 -17.51
N ALA A 164 -9.01 -10.31 -18.35
CA ALA A 164 -8.55 -11.41 -19.19
C ALA A 164 -7.73 -10.98 -20.40
N ASN A 165 -7.81 -9.71 -20.78
CA ASN A 165 -7.05 -9.15 -21.88
C ASN A 165 -5.68 -8.60 -21.41
N ASP A 166 -5.45 -8.53 -20.10
CA ASP A 166 -4.20 -8.07 -19.48
C ASP A 166 -3.52 -9.24 -18.75
N ASP A 167 -2.72 -10.00 -19.49
CA ASP A 167 -2.02 -11.18 -18.97
C ASP A 167 -1.05 -10.83 -17.83
N GLU A 168 -0.45 -9.64 -17.83
CA GLU A 168 0.49 -9.18 -16.79
C GLU A 168 -0.24 -8.91 -15.48
N LEU A 169 -1.36 -8.18 -15.53
CA LEU A 169 -2.16 -7.93 -14.35
C LEU A 169 -2.82 -9.21 -13.83
N ARG A 170 -3.35 -10.05 -14.73
CA ARG A 170 -3.97 -11.34 -14.39
C ARG A 170 -2.99 -12.28 -13.68
N ALA A 171 -1.72 -12.28 -14.08
CA ALA A 171 -0.68 -13.13 -13.46
C ALA A 171 -0.41 -12.77 -11.99
N ASN A 172 -0.79 -11.57 -11.54
CA ASN A 172 -0.65 -11.15 -10.14
C ASN A 172 -1.79 -11.64 -9.24
N PHE A 173 -2.88 -12.17 -9.81
CA PHE A 173 -3.98 -12.75 -9.04
C PHE A 173 -3.75 -14.25 -8.80
N LEU A 174 -4.15 -14.70 -7.62
CA LEU A 174 -4.03 -16.09 -7.22
C LEU A 174 -5.05 -16.97 -7.96
N PRO A 175 -4.68 -18.21 -8.32
CA PRO A 175 -5.60 -19.14 -8.95
C PRO A 175 -6.71 -19.55 -7.97
N PRO A 176 -7.88 -19.98 -8.47
CA PRO A 176 -9.00 -20.38 -7.62
C PRO A 176 -8.63 -21.46 -6.59
N VAL A 177 -9.16 -21.35 -5.38
CA VAL A 177 -8.90 -22.36 -4.34
C VAL A 177 -9.63 -23.65 -4.69
N THR A 178 -8.89 -24.62 -5.22
CA THR A 178 -9.42 -25.97 -5.51
C THR A 178 -9.25 -26.96 -4.36
N MET A 179 -8.32 -26.70 -3.44
CA MET A 179 -8.07 -27.54 -2.28
C MET A 179 -7.86 -26.71 -1.01
N PRO A 180 -8.41 -27.13 0.14
CA PRO A 180 -8.27 -26.40 1.40
C PRO A 180 -6.85 -26.53 2.01
N ARG A 181 -6.05 -27.50 1.54
CA ARG A 181 -4.71 -27.76 2.05
C ARG A 181 -3.68 -27.25 1.07
N ARG A 182 -2.84 -26.32 1.52
CA ARG A 182 -1.71 -25.83 0.75
C ARG A 182 -0.59 -26.88 0.73
N PRO A 183 0.17 -27.01 -0.39
CA PRO A 183 1.46 -27.70 -0.39
C PRO A 183 2.39 -27.02 0.62
N VAL A 184 3.30 -27.78 1.24
CA VAL A 184 4.02 -27.48 2.50
C VAL A 184 4.93 -26.21 2.48
N ALA A 185 4.97 -25.42 1.41
CA ALA A 185 5.85 -24.27 1.22
C ALA A 185 5.15 -22.91 1.43
N GLN A 186 4.32 -22.77 2.46
CA GLN A 186 3.77 -21.45 2.79
C GLN A 186 4.84 -20.60 3.50
N ALA A 187 4.99 -19.34 3.09
CA ALA A 187 5.72 -18.35 3.85
C ALA A 187 4.94 -18.09 5.16
N TYR A 188 5.64 -18.23 6.29
CA TYR A 188 5.09 -17.88 7.60
C TYR A 188 5.68 -16.54 8.01
N PRO A 189 4.99 -15.79 8.89
CA PRO A 189 5.54 -14.56 9.43
C PRO A 189 6.86 -14.83 10.15
N ILE A 190 7.90 -14.08 9.78
CA ILE A 190 9.24 -14.19 10.35
C ILE A 190 9.63 -12.83 10.93
N LEU A 191 9.97 -12.82 12.23
CA LEU A 191 10.63 -11.70 12.88
C LEU A 191 12.12 -12.05 13.05
N SER A 192 12.99 -11.29 12.40
CA SER A 192 14.44 -11.49 12.48
C SER A 192 15.13 -10.27 13.08
N GLU A 193 16.12 -10.50 13.96
CA GLU A 193 17.03 -9.46 14.39
C GLU A 193 18.10 -9.25 13.31
N LEU A 194 18.40 -8.00 13.01
CA LEU A 194 19.37 -7.62 12.00
C LEU A 194 20.63 -7.08 12.67
N SER A 195 21.78 -7.43 12.10
CA SER A 195 23.05 -6.77 12.44
C SER A 195 23.11 -5.36 11.82
N ASP A 196 23.96 -4.50 12.38
CA ASP A 196 24.18 -3.14 11.84
C ASP A 196 24.57 -3.16 10.35
N PHE A 197 25.31 -4.19 9.92
CA PHE A 197 25.71 -4.36 8.53
C PHE A 197 24.53 -4.71 7.60
N GLU A 198 23.64 -5.60 8.06
CA GLU A 198 22.44 -5.97 7.30
C GLU A 198 21.45 -4.81 7.24
N MET A 199 21.33 -4.05 8.34
CA MET A 199 20.53 -2.84 8.40
C MET A 199 21.04 -1.78 7.40
N GLU A 200 22.34 -1.46 7.40
CA GLU A 200 22.91 -0.50 6.44
C GLU A 200 22.72 -0.98 4.99
N LYS A 201 22.84 -2.29 4.75
CA LYS A 201 22.61 -2.86 3.42
C LYS A 201 21.15 -2.68 2.98
N ILE A 202 20.18 -3.01 3.84
CA ILE A 202 18.75 -2.87 3.55
C ILE A 202 18.40 -1.40 3.32
N GLU A 203 18.89 -0.48 4.14
CA GLU A 203 18.66 0.95 3.96
C GLU A 203 19.25 1.47 2.64
N ARG A 204 20.46 1.01 2.27
CA ARG A 204 21.10 1.37 1.00
C ARG A 204 20.38 0.83 -0.21
N ASP A 205 19.88 -0.40 -0.15
CA ASP A 205 19.12 -1.01 -1.24
C ASP A 205 17.75 -0.33 -1.37
N ALA A 206 17.07 -0.03 -0.25
CA ALA A 206 15.85 0.77 -0.25
C ALA A 206 16.07 2.18 -0.85
N GLU A 207 17.21 2.83 -0.56
CA GLU A 207 17.57 4.11 -1.19
C GLU A 207 17.80 4.02 -2.70
N ARG A 208 18.29 2.88 -3.21
CA ARG A 208 18.48 2.66 -4.65
C ARG A 208 17.13 2.49 -5.35
N ASP A 209 16.20 1.78 -4.74
CA ASP A 209 14.87 1.53 -5.29
C ASP A 209 14.04 2.81 -5.36
N VAL A 210 14.08 3.64 -4.31
CA VAL A 210 13.47 4.99 -4.32
C VAL A 210 14.02 5.85 -5.46
N ARG A 211 15.35 5.80 -5.70
CA ARG A 211 15.97 6.51 -6.81
C ARG A 211 15.51 5.98 -8.16
N GLN A 212 15.41 4.66 -8.31
CA GLN A 212 14.89 4.05 -9.53
C GLN A 212 13.47 4.52 -9.84
N VAL A 213 12.54 4.46 -8.86
CA VAL A 213 11.15 4.92 -9.03
C VAL A 213 11.07 6.40 -9.41
N ARG A 214 11.92 7.26 -8.82
CA ARG A 214 12.05 8.68 -9.21
C ARG A 214 12.55 8.87 -10.65
N THR A 215 13.48 8.05 -11.13
CA THR A 215 13.91 8.05 -12.54
C THR A 215 12.81 7.58 -13.49
N TRP A 216 12.00 6.59 -13.12
CA TRP A 216 10.88 6.13 -13.93
C TRP A 216 9.79 7.21 -14.07
N HIS A 217 9.41 7.87 -12.97
CA HIS A 217 8.50 9.02 -13.02
C HIS A 217 9.04 10.19 -13.84
N CYS A 218 10.36 10.43 -13.83
CA CYS A 218 10.99 11.47 -14.65
C CYS A 218 11.04 11.10 -16.15
N CYS A 219 11.26 9.83 -16.49
CA CYS A 219 11.25 9.35 -17.87
C CYS A 219 9.85 9.34 -18.51
N CYS A 220 8.79 9.03 -17.75
CA CYS A 220 7.41 9.11 -18.25
C CYS A 220 6.95 10.55 -18.54
N CYS A 221 7.55 11.56 -17.88
CA CYS A 221 7.27 12.98 -18.14
C CYS A 221 8.12 13.60 -19.27
N CYS A 222 9.08 12.87 -19.85
CA CYS A 222 10.07 13.42 -20.81
C CYS A 222 9.93 12.91 -22.25
N HIS A 223 8.79 12.38 -22.68
CA HIS A 223 8.50 12.26 -24.11
C HIS A 223 7.66 13.45 -24.57
N PRO A 224 8.24 14.48 -25.22
CA PRO A 224 7.45 15.38 -26.02
C PRO A 224 6.91 14.57 -27.20
N MET A 225 5.60 14.63 -27.42
CA MET A 225 4.99 14.21 -28.68
C MET A 225 5.67 15.00 -29.82
N ALA A 226 6.62 14.36 -30.50
CA ALA A 226 7.13 14.80 -31.79
C ALA A 226 6.26 14.11 -32.85
N GLY A 227 5.57 14.93 -33.63
CA GLY A 227 4.59 14.53 -34.65
C GLY A 227 5.20 14.06 -35.96
#